data_AF-A0A963RZN6-F1
#
_entry.id   AF-A0A963RZN6-F1
#
_cell.length_a   1.000
_cell.length_b   1.000
_cell.length_c   1.000
_cell.angle_alpha   90.00
_cell.angle_beta   90.00
_cell.angle_gamma   90.00
#
_symmetry.space_group_name_H-M   'P 1'
#
loop_
_entity.id
_entity.type
_entity.pdbx_description
1 polymer ?
#
loop_
_entity_poly.entity_id
_entity_poly.type
_entity_poly.pdbx_seq_one_letter_code
_entity_poly.pdbx_strand_id
1 'polypeptide(L)'
;MRKIVFAAAAAAGALALSACSEKTEDAATEAADSAMEDAEATMDAAGDAVEGAAAEATDAAEAAGDAVEAEVQDEAPAEAAAD
;
A
#
# COMPACT_ATOMS: atom_id res chain seq x y z
N MET A 1 -25.96 -45.30 31.33
CA MET A 1 -26.45 -43.92 31.08
C MET A 1 -25.34 -42.93 30.73
N ARG A 2 -24.20 -42.88 31.45
CA ARG A 2 -23.10 -41.92 31.15
C ARG A 2 -22.37 -42.14 29.82
N LYS A 3 -22.35 -43.36 29.27
CA LYS A 3 -21.61 -43.71 28.04
C LYS A 3 -22.30 -43.24 26.74
N ILE A 4 -23.61 -42.96 26.80
CA ILE A 4 -24.42 -42.56 25.63
C ILE A 4 -24.31 -41.06 25.37
N VAL A 5 -24.10 -40.28 26.43
CA VAL A 5 -23.95 -38.81 26.37
C VAL A 5 -22.66 -38.41 25.64
N PHE A 6 -21.57 -39.17 25.83
CA PHE A 6 -20.31 -38.91 25.13
C PHE A 6 -20.39 -39.20 23.62
N ALA A 7 -21.12 -40.25 23.22
CA ALA A 7 -21.31 -40.57 21.81
C ALA A 7 -22.20 -39.53 21.10
N ALA A 8 -23.22 -39.01 21.78
CA ALA A 8 -24.09 -37.95 21.24
C ALA A 8 -23.34 -36.60 21.12
N ALA A 9 -22.49 -36.25 22.08
CA ALA A 9 -21.67 -35.04 22.01
C ALA A 9 -20.61 -35.10 20.91
N ALA A 10 -19.99 -36.28 20.70
CA ALA A 10 -19.03 -36.47 19.61
C ALA A 10 -19.70 -36.43 18.23
N ALA A 11 -20.90 -36.99 18.09
CA ALA A 11 -21.67 -36.92 16.85
C ALA A 11 -22.15 -35.48 16.54
N ALA A 12 -22.57 -34.74 17.56
CA ALA A 12 -22.90 -33.32 17.42
C ALA A 12 -21.65 -32.47 17.07
N GLY A 13 -20.49 -32.81 17.64
CA GLY A 13 -19.21 -32.19 17.31
C GLY A 13 -18.79 -32.45 15.85
N ALA A 14 -18.94 -33.68 15.35
CA ALA A 14 -18.60 -33.99 13.95
C ALA A 14 -19.51 -33.28 12.93
N LEU A 15 -20.82 -33.17 13.23
CA LEU A 15 -21.77 -32.40 12.42
C LEU A 15 -21.53 -30.87 12.51
N ALA A 16 -21.07 -30.39 13.67
CA ALA A 16 -20.67 -28.98 13.84
C ALA A 16 -19.34 -28.66 13.16
N LEU A 17 -18.38 -29.60 13.11
CA LEU A 17 -17.12 -29.43 12.38
C LEU A 17 -17.35 -29.34 10.86
N SER A 18 -18.28 -30.11 10.28
CA SER A 18 -18.58 -30.01 8.84
C SER A 18 -19.27 -28.68 8.48
N ALA A 19 -20.09 -28.13 9.37
CA ALA A 19 -20.66 -26.78 9.20
C ALA A 19 -19.64 -25.67 9.47
N CYS A 20 -18.66 -25.89 10.34
CA CYS A 20 -17.53 -24.99 10.52
C CYS A 20 -16.54 -25.03 9.35
N SER A 21 -16.45 -26.10 8.55
CA SER A 21 -15.58 -26.12 7.37
C SER A 21 -16.05 -25.14 6.28
N GLU A 22 -17.33 -25.15 5.92
CA GLU A 22 -17.89 -24.22 4.93
C GLU A 22 -17.87 -22.77 5.46
N LYS A 23 -18.22 -22.58 6.73
CA LYS A 23 -18.16 -21.26 7.40
C LYS A 23 -16.73 -20.73 7.54
N THR A 24 -15.75 -21.60 7.76
CA THR A 24 -14.32 -21.22 7.83
C THR A 24 -13.77 -20.94 6.45
N GLU A 25 -14.21 -21.67 5.42
CA GLU A 25 -13.83 -21.42 4.03
C GLU A 25 -14.40 -20.09 3.52
N ASP A 26 -15.66 -19.77 3.82
CA ASP A 26 -16.25 -18.45 3.57
C ASP A 26 -15.49 -17.35 4.30
N ALA A 27 -15.24 -17.52 5.61
CA ALA A 27 -14.50 -16.52 6.39
C ALA A 27 -13.03 -16.36 5.95
N ALA A 28 -12.39 -17.44 5.47
CA ALA A 28 -11.03 -17.40 4.94
C ALA A 28 -11.00 -16.73 3.56
N THR A 29 -11.99 -17.00 2.71
CA THR A 29 -12.17 -16.32 1.42
C THR A 29 -12.40 -14.83 1.63
N GLU A 30 -13.32 -14.46 2.53
CA GLU A 30 -13.63 -13.05 2.82
C GLU A 30 -12.45 -12.31 3.48
N ALA A 31 -11.67 -12.99 4.33
CA ALA A 31 -10.43 -12.45 4.87
C ALA A 31 -9.34 -12.31 3.80
N ALA A 32 -9.27 -13.24 2.83
CA ALA A 32 -8.33 -13.16 1.73
C ALA A 32 -8.69 -12.03 0.75
N ASP A 33 -9.98 -11.89 0.39
CA ASP A 33 -10.48 -10.76 -0.40
C ASP A 33 -10.22 -9.43 0.31
N SER A 34 -10.54 -9.34 1.62
CA SER A 34 -10.27 -8.13 2.40
C SER A 34 -8.78 -7.80 2.48
N ALA A 35 -7.91 -8.82 2.59
CA ALA A 35 -6.46 -8.61 2.60
C ALA A 35 -5.92 -8.21 1.23
N MET A 36 -6.51 -8.69 0.14
CA MET A 36 -6.18 -8.23 -1.21
C MET A 36 -6.63 -6.79 -1.43
N GLU A 37 -7.84 -6.43 -1.03
CA GLU A 37 -8.37 -5.06 -1.16
C GLU A 37 -7.53 -4.06 -0.34
N ASP A 38 -7.13 -4.42 0.87
CA ASP A 38 -6.24 -3.58 1.71
C ASP A 38 -4.83 -3.45 1.12
N ALA A 39 -4.31 -4.52 0.50
CA ALA A 39 -3.04 -4.49 -0.21
C ALA A 39 -3.11 -3.61 -1.47
N GLU A 40 -4.19 -3.70 -2.25
CA GLU A 40 -4.43 -2.85 -3.42
C GLU A 40 -4.51 -1.37 -3.00
N ALA A 41 -5.32 -1.05 -1.99
CA ALA A 41 -5.44 0.32 -1.48
C ALA A 41 -4.11 0.88 -0.94
N THR A 42 -3.32 0.06 -0.24
CA THR A 42 -1.99 0.45 0.25
C THR A 42 -1.01 0.68 -0.91
N MET A 43 -1.05 -0.19 -1.92
CA MET A 43 -0.15 -0.11 -3.07
C MET A 43 -0.49 1.10 -3.96
N ASP A 44 -1.77 1.40 -4.12
CA ASP A 44 -2.26 2.60 -4.81
C ASP A 44 -1.82 3.88 -4.09
N ALA A 45 -2.07 3.96 -2.77
CA ALA A 45 -1.63 5.10 -1.95
C ALA A 45 -0.10 5.28 -1.94
N ALA A 46 0.67 4.18 -1.95
CA ALA A 46 2.12 4.23 -2.07
C ALA A 46 2.55 4.70 -3.47
N GLY A 47 1.85 4.29 -4.52
CA GLY A 47 2.07 4.74 -5.89
C GLY A 47 1.87 6.25 -6.03
N ASP A 48 0.73 6.76 -5.58
CA ASP A 48 0.42 8.20 -5.56
C ASP A 48 1.45 9.01 -4.78
N ALA A 49 1.87 8.50 -3.61
CA ALA A 49 2.88 9.17 -2.80
C ALA A 49 4.25 9.24 -3.51
N VAL A 50 4.65 8.19 -4.22
CA VAL A 50 5.88 8.16 -5.00
C VAL A 50 5.79 9.10 -6.20
N GLU A 51 4.66 9.11 -6.92
CA GLU A 51 4.45 10.02 -8.06
C GLU A 51 4.46 11.48 -7.62
N GLY A 52 3.81 11.80 -6.49
CA GLY A 52 3.86 13.13 -5.88
C GLY A 52 5.27 13.55 -5.48
N ALA A 53 6.03 12.66 -4.82
CA ALA A 53 7.42 12.94 -4.44
C ALA A 53 8.34 13.11 -5.65
N ALA A 54 8.11 12.36 -6.73
CA ALA A 54 8.85 12.50 -7.97
C ALA A 54 8.56 13.85 -8.65
N ALA A 55 7.30 14.28 -8.69
CA ALA A 55 6.91 15.58 -9.22
C ALA A 55 7.57 16.72 -8.43
N GLU A 56 7.51 16.70 -7.09
CA GLU A 56 8.19 17.72 -6.26
C GLU A 56 9.71 17.73 -6.47
N ALA A 57 10.34 16.57 -6.64
CA ALA A 57 11.77 16.48 -6.91
C ALA A 57 12.13 17.09 -8.28
N THR A 58 11.29 16.87 -9.30
CA THR A 58 11.45 17.49 -10.62
C THR A 58 11.30 19.01 -10.53
N ASP A 59 10.26 19.51 -9.89
CA ASP A 59 10.03 20.96 -9.72
C ASP A 59 11.20 21.62 -8.97
N ALA A 60 11.71 20.98 -7.92
CA ALA A 60 12.87 21.47 -7.18
C ALA A 60 14.15 21.49 -8.03
N ALA A 61 14.33 20.50 -8.91
CA ALA A 61 15.46 20.45 -9.83
C ALA A 61 15.38 21.52 -10.91
N GLU A 62 14.20 21.79 -11.46
CA GLU A 62 13.97 22.89 -12.41
C GLU A 62 14.27 24.25 -11.75
N ALA A 63 13.72 24.50 -10.57
CA ALA A 63 13.97 25.75 -9.83
C ALA A 63 15.45 25.96 -9.50
N ALA A 64 16.18 24.89 -9.18
CA ALA A 64 17.63 24.96 -8.97
C ALA A 64 18.39 25.26 -10.28
N GLY A 65 17.97 24.66 -11.40
CA GLY A 65 18.50 24.94 -12.73
C GLY A 65 18.30 26.39 -13.14
N ASP A 66 17.09 26.91 -12.96
CA ASP A 66 16.75 28.31 -13.24
C ASP A 66 17.57 29.29 -12.41
N ALA A 67 17.81 28.98 -11.13
CA ALA A 67 18.64 29.79 -10.25
C ALA A 67 20.11 29.85 -10.74
N VAL A 68 20.67 28.70 -11.13
CA VAL A 68 22.03 28.63 -11.68
C VAL A 68 22.13 29.37 -13.02
N GLU A 69 21.13 29.22 -13.90
CA GLU A 69 21.10 29.94 -15.16
C GLU A 69 21.04 31.46 -14.93
N ALA A 70 20.23 31.91 -13.97
CA ALA A 70 20.15 33.32 -13.61
C ALA A 70 21.49 33.85 -13.07
N GLU A 71 22.18 33.11 -12.19
CA GLU A 71 23.50 33.49 -11.68
C GLU A 71 24.53 33.62 -12.82
N VAL A 72 24.60 32.63 -13.72
CA VAL A 72 25.52 32.65 -14.87
C VAL A 72 25.21 33.80 -15.83
N GLN A 73 23.92 34.07 -16.08
CA GLN A 73 23.50 35.19 -16.93
C GLN A 73 23.81 36.56 -16.33
N ASP A 74 23.81 36.70 -15.00
CA ASP A 74 24.13 37.97 -14.32
C ASP A 74 25.66 38.23 -14.28
N GLU A 75 26.46 37.16 -14.22
CA GLU A 75 27.93 37.23 -14.23
C GLU A 75 28.52 37.52 -15.61
N ALA A 76 27.92 37.00 -16.69
CA ALA A 76 28.39 37.23 -18.06
C ALA A 76 28.49 38.71 -18.50
N PRO A 77 27.51 39.59 -18.25
CA PRO A 77 27.61 41.01 -18.57
C PRO A 77 28.55 41.76 -17.60
N ALA A 78 28.69 41.28 -16.36
CA ALA A 78 29.60 41.87 -15.38
C ALA A 78 31.07 41.64 -15.75
N GLU A 79 31.42 40.41 -16.15
CA GLU A 79 32.74 40.05 -16.70
C GLU A 79 33.03 40.82 -18.00
N ALA A 80 32.04 40.93 -18.91
CA ALA A 80 32.19 41.67 -20.17
C ALA A 80 32.37 43.19 -19.99
N ALA A 81 31.97 43.76 -18.85
CA ALA A 81 32.16 45.18 -18.53
C ALA A 81 33.51 45.47 -17.83
N ALA A 82 34.22 44.43 -17.40
CA ALA A 82 35.49 44.53 -16.69
C ALA A 82 36.74 44.42 -17.60
N ASP A 83 36.57 44.01 -18.87
CA ASP A 83 37.60 43.97 -19.93
C ASP A 83 37.64 45.28 -20.74
#